data_AF-A0A2I0P5I4-F1
#
_entry.id   AF-A0A2I0P5I4-F1
#
_cell.length_a   1.000
_cell.length_b   1.000
_cell.length_c   1.000
_cell.angle_alpha   90.00
_cell.angle_beta   90.00
_cell.angle_gamma   90.00
#
_symmetry.space_group_name_H-M   'P 1'
#
loop_
_entity.id
_entity.type
_entity.pdbx_description
1 polymer ?
#
loop_
_entity_poly.entity_id
_entity_poly.type
_entity_poly.pdbx_seq_one_letter_code
_entity_poly.pdbx_strand_id
1 'polypeptide(L)'
;MNLFAILLLSIWYFFWLLQFWYFGVTINNMYDSIISRADTQYAVIGQAIGNASAVGNNPFIEIIKRYGQQILIIILSVIGAISLFYRDHSSRHYQTLRLFIFPFTLIMVFMIAMVGAQGFTMATRYLNYIMIMGVLFCAYLIVNLFNHMTKKPNLSSIAAVIVVIGITCMVMTLGLVDVYPSLYNAKGSYHTTQMSVSGMEWFFENRIIETPLVGITVAPGRYADLLLSPTERKEQNLPNYMFTEHTGGRIDDRRPPVHFGYGNSLSLGDYYDRETDFITNRQDIEYYSVTRPELGELYWQNEDFQRLSNDPKVDKVYWNSEYTMWKIRP
;
A
#
# COMPACT_ATOMS: atom_id res chain seq x y z
N MET A 1 34.58 12.78 13.18
CA MET A 1 33.15 12.47 13.40
C MET A 1 32.96 12.15 14.86
N ASN A 2 31.94 12.67 15.55
CA ASN A 2 31.77 12.39 16.98
C ASN A 2 31.14 10.99 17.13
N LEU A 3 31.98 9.98 17.35
CA LEU A 3 31.59 8.57 17.48
C LEU A 3 30.44 8.39 18.50
N PHE A 4 30.46 9.18 19.57
CA PHE A 4 29.43 9.18 20.59
C PHE A 4 28.05 9.56 20.04
N ALA A 5 27.96 10.59 19.19
CA ALA A 5 26.69 11.03 18.62
C ALA A 5 26.11 9.98 17.65
N ILE A 6 26.98 9.31 16.89
CA ILE A 6 26.57 8.23 15.98
C ILE A 6 26.08 7.03 16.80
N LEU A 7 26.80 6.65 17.85
CA LEU A 7 26.40 5.58 18.75
C LEU A 7 25.07 5.89 19.42
N LEU A 8 24.89 7.11 19.93
CA LEU A 8 23.64 7.54 20.56
C LEU A 8 22.46 7.47 19.59
N LEU A 9 22.60 8.02 18.39
CA LEU A 9 21.57 7.96 17.35
C LEU A 9 21.29 6.53 16.91
N SER A 10 22.32 5.69 16.80
CA SER A 10 22.16 4.28 16.46
C SER A 10 21.42 3.53 17.55
N ILE A 11 21.80 3.71 18.83
CA ILE A 11 21.14 3.09 19.97
C ILE A 11 19.68 3.52 20.03
N TRP A 12 19.41 4.82 19.89
CA TRP A 12 18.03 5.33 19.88
C TRP A 12 17.21 4.74 18.74
N TYR A 13 17.76 4.72 17.53
CA TYR A 13 17.10 4.16 16.34
C TYR A 13 16.82 2.66 16.48
N PHE A 14 17.82 1.86 16.87
CA PHE A 14 17.66 0.42 17.06
C PHE A 14 16.76 0.08 18.23
N PHE A 15 16.88 0.78 19.37
CA PHE A 15 16.01 0.55 20.52
C PHE A 15 14.56 0.86 20.17
N TRP A 16 14.30 1.95 19.45
CA TRP A 16 12.97 2.28 18.96
C TRP A 16 12.42 1.21 18.00
N LEU A 17 13.23 0.76 17.03
CA LEU A 17 12.81 -0.31 16.11
C LEU A 17 12.50 -1.64 16.82
N LEU A 18 13.33 -2.03 17.79
CA LEU A 18 13.18 -3.30 18.52
C LEU A 18 11.95 -3.34 19.43
N GLN A 19 11.37 -2.19 19.79
CA GLN A 19 10.14 -2.14 20.59
C GLN A 19 8.91 -2.63 19.82
N PHE A 20 8.94 -2.63 18.49
CA PHE A 20 7.79 -3.06 17.70
C PHE A 20 7.84 -4.57 17.48
N TRP A 21 6.84 -5.29 17.98
CA TRP A 21 6.63 -6.71 17.69
C TRP A 21 6.70 -7.01 16.17
N TYR A 22 6.17 -6.07 15.37
CA TYR A 22 6.20 -6.15 13.92
C TYR A 22 7.62 -6.20 13.35
N PHE A 23 8.61 -5.53 13.96
CA PHE A 23 10.00 -5.59 13.51
C PHE A 23 10.56 -7.01 13.67
N GLY A 24 10.34 -7.65 14.83
CA GLY A 24 10.74 -9.04 15.06
C GLY A 24 10.10 -10.01 14.08
N VAL A 25 8.79 -9.87 13.83
CA VAL A 25 8.08 -10.64 12.80
C VAL A 25 8.67 -10.41 11.42
N THR A 26 9.01 -9.16 11.08
CA THR A 26 9.54 -8.85 9.76
C THR A 26 10.94 -9.46 9.57
N ILE A 27 11.81 -9.40 10.58
CA ILE A 27 13.14 -10.03 10.52
C ILE A 27 13.03 -11.56 10.38
N ASN A 28 12.14 -12.21 11.15
CA ASN A 28 11.90 -13.65 11.03
C ASN A 28 11.40 -14.01 9.63
N ASN A 29 10.43 -13.28 9.11
CA ASN A 29 9.95 -13.48 7.75
C ASN A 29 11.07 -13.27 6.71
N MET A 30 11.99 -12.31 6.90
CA MET A 30 13.13 -12.14 6.00
C MET A 30 14.06 -13.36 6.03
N TYR A 31 14.39 -13.84 7.24
CA TYR A 31 15.22 -15.02 7.43
C TYR A 31 14.59 -16.25 6.77
N ASP A 32 13.30 -16.48 7.02
CA ASP A 32 12.54 -17.58 6.46
C ASP A 32 12.46 -17.46 4.93
N SER A 33 12.18 -16.28 4.37
CA SER A 33 12.11 -16.12 2.90
C SER A 33 13.45 -16.36 2.21
N ILE A 34 14.55 -15.90 2.81
CA ILE A 34 15.90 -16.04 2.25
C ILE A 34 16.37 -17.50 2.29
N ILE A 35 16.10 -18.21 3.40
CA ILE A 35 16.59 -19.58 3.60
C ILE A 35 15.64 -20.62 3.00
N SER A 36 14.34 -20.40 3.15
CA SER A 36 13.30 -21.36 2.73
C SER A 36 12.87 -21.19 1.27
N ARG A 37 13.40 -20.19 0.55
CA ARG A 37 12.94 -19.76 -0.79
C ARG A 37 11.41 -19.61 -0.83
N ALA A 38 10.92 -18.57 -0.16
CA ALA A 38 9.50 -18.22 -0.28
C ALA A 38 9.23 -17.63 -1.68
N ASP A 39 9.00 -18.51 -2.66
CA ASP A 39 8.67 -18.19 -4.05
C ASP A 39 7.34 -17.42 -4.22
N THR A 40 6.57 -17.24 -3.14
CA THR A 40 5.19 -16.75 -3.19
C THR A 40 5.08 -15.26 -3.53
N GLN A 41 5.93 -14.38 -3.00
CA GLN A 41 5.73 -12.93 -3.15
C GLN A 41 6.18 -12.39 -4.52
N TYR A 42 7.23 -12.94 -5.10
CA TYR A 42 7.63 -12.58 -6.47
C TYR A 42 6.64 -13.09 -7.51
N ALA A 43 6.00 -14.23 -7.27
CA ALA A 43 4.92 -14.75 -8.10
C ALA A 43 3.70 -13.81 -8.08
N VAL A 44 3.31 -13.28 -6.92
CA VAL A 44 2.23 -12.29 -6.80
C VAL A 44 2.54 -11.01 -7.58
N ILE A 45 3.76 -10.49 -7.49
CA ILE A 45 4.18 -9.30 -8.26
C ILE A 45 4.20 -9.62 -9.76
N GLY A 46 4.72 -10.78 -10.15
CA GLY A 46 4.74 -11.23 -11.55
C GLY A 46 3.33 -11.38 -12.13
N GLN A 47 2.41 -11.94 -11.36
CA GLN A 47 1.00 -12.04 -11.72
C GLN A 47 0.35 -10.66 -11.83
N ALA A 48 0.61 -9.74 -10.89
CA ALA A 48 0.09 -8.38 -10.97
C ALA A 48 0.61 -7.63 -12.22
N ILE A 49 1.89 -7.81 -12.57
CA ILE A 49 2.49 -7.27 -13.80
C ILE A 49 1.85 -7.90 -15.05
N GLY A 50 1.64 -9.21 -15.03
CA GLY A 50 0.96 -9.95 -16.10
C GLY A 50 -0.48 -9.46 -16.30
N ASN A 51 -1.25 -9.36 -15.22
CA ASN A 51 -2.63 -8.89 -15.22
C ASN A 51 -2.73 -7.44 -15.70
N ALA A 52 -1.84 -6.55 -15.24
CA ALA A 52 -1.79 -5.18 -15.73
C ALA A 52 -1.49 -5.13 -17.24
N SER A 53 -0.55 -5.94 -17.71
CA SER A 53 -0.19 -5.98 -19.13
C SER A 53 -1.31 -6.58 -19.99
N ALA A 54 -2.05 -7.57 -19.46
CA ALA A 54 -3.18 -8.21 -20.14
C ALA A 54 -4.32 -7.23 -20.42
N VAL A 55 -4.55 -6.25 -19.54
CA VAL A 55 -5.56 -5.20 -19.72
C VAL A 55 -5.02 -3.96 -20.46
N GLY A 56 -3.85 -4.07 -21.10
CA GLY A 56 -3.24 -2.99 -21.88
C GLY A 56 -2.55 -1.90 -21.06
N ASN A 57 -2.47 -2.05 -19.73
CA ASN A 57 -1.75 -1.11 -18.88
C ASN A 57 -0.24 -1.36 -18.97
N ASN A 58 0.56 -0.29 -18.98
CA ASN A 58 2.01 -0.38 -18.92
C ASN A 58 2.48 -0.30 -17.45
N PRO A 59 3.06 -1.38 -16.88
CA PRO A 59 3.51 -1.41 -15.50
C PRO A 59 4.52 -0.31 -15.15
N PHE A 60 5.40 0.06 -16.08
CA PHE A 60 6.38 1.13 -15.87
C PHE A 60 5.71 2.49 -15.70
N ILE A 61 4.67 2.76 -16.50
CA ILE A 61 3.91 4.01 -16.39
C ILE A 61 3.19 4.06 -15.04
N GLU A 62 2.59 2.96 -14.59
CA GLU A 62 1.91 2.89 -13.30
C GLU A 62 2.88 3.07 -12.11
N ILE A 63 4.10 2.53 -12.20
CA ILE A 63 5.16 2.77 -11.21
C ILE A 63 5.54 4.25 -11.16
N ILE A 64 5.72 4.91 -12.33
CA ILE A 64 6.05 6.33 -12.38
C ILE A 64 4.92 7.19 -11.82
N LYS A 65 3.65 6.88 -12.16
CA LYS A 65 2.49 7.60 -11.62
C LYS A 65 2.42 7.47 -10.10
N ARG A 66 2.65 6.27 -9.56
CA ARG A 66 2.48 5.99 -8.13
C ARG A 66 3.67 6.38 -7.26
N TYR A 67 4.89 6.22 -7.77
CA TYR A 67 6.13 6.38 -7.01
C TYR A 67 7.07 7.43 -7.60
N GLY A 68 6.69 8.14 -8.66
CA GLY A 68 7.57 9.09 -9.36
C GLY A 68 8.11 10.20 -8.46
N GLN A 69 7.29 10.72 -7.55
CA GLN A 69 7.71 11.70 -6.56
C GLN A 69 8.80 11.13 -5.64
N GLN A 70 8.56 9.93 -5.08
CA GLN A 70 9.47 9.24 -4.18
C GLN A 70 10.79 8.94 -4.88
N ILE A 71 10.74 8.47 -6.14
CA ILE A 71 11.91 8.20 -6.98
C ILE A 71 12.74 9.47 -7.16
N LEU A 72 12.11 10.61 -7.50
CA LEU A 72 12.81 11.88 -7.67
C LEU A 72 13.49 12.35 -6.38
N ILE A 73 12.80 12.29 -5.24
CA ILE A 73 13.37 12.67 -3.93
C ILE A 73 14.55 11.76 -3.58
N ILE A 74 14.45 10.45 -3.83
CA ILE A 74 15.53 9.49 -3.57
C ILE A 74 16.75 9.81 -4.44
N ILE A 75 16.57 10.07 -5.73
CA ILE A 75 17.68 10.42 -6.63
C ILE A 75 18.37 11.71 -6.17
N LEU A 76 17.61 12.78 -5.90
CA LEU A 76 18.15 14.05 -5.46
C LEU A 76 18.86 13.95 -4.10
N SER A 77 18.30 13.18 -3.17
CA SER A 77 18.90 12.99 -1.85
C SER A 77 20.19 12.18 -1.91
N VAL A 78 20.27 11.14 -2.75
CA VAL A 78 21.52 10.39 -3.00
C VAL A 78 22.58 11.30 -3.60
N ILE A 79 22.24 12.11 -4.62
CA ILE A 79 23.18 13.09 -5.20
C ILE A 79 23.62 14.11 -4.15
N GLY A 80 22.69 14.61 -3.33
CA GLY A 80 22.99 15.54 -2.22
C GLY A 80 23.91 14.94 -1.17
N ALA A 81 23.66 13.70 -0.75
CA ALA A 81 24.49 12.98 0.21
C ALA A 81 25.90 12.71 -0.33
N ILE A 82 26.02 12.29 -1.60
CA ILE A 82 27.30 12.12 -2.30
C ILE A 82 28.05 13.46 -2.38
N SER A 83 27.36 14.53 -2.78
CA SER A 83 27.95 15.87 -2.86
C SER A 83 28.47 16.36 -1.51
N LEU A 84 27.70 16.14 -0.44
CA LEU A 84 28.09 16.45 0.93
C LEU A 84 29.31 15.65 1.38
N PHE A 85 29.35 14.36 1.03
CA PHE A 85 30.44 13.47 1.38
C PHE A 85 31.75 13.82 0.65
N TYR A 86 31.72 14.15 -0.64
CA TYR A 86 32.95 14.44 -1.37
C TYR A 86 33.44 15.89 -1.17
N ARG A 87 32.55 16.87 -1.31
CA ARG A 87 32.93 18.29 -1.39
C ARG A 87 33.14 18.93 -0.02
N ASP A 88 32.33 18.55 0.95
CA ASP A 88 32.18 19.27 2.21
C ASP A 88 32.46 18.38 3.45
N HIS A 89 33.22 17.28 3.30
CA HIS A 89 33.54 16.35 4.40
C HIS A 89 34.26 17.03 5.58
N SER A 90 35.11 18.02 5.30
CA SER A 90 35.91 18.72 6.32
C SER A 90 35.25 20.00 6.86
N SER A 91 34.12 20.43 6.29
CA SER A 91 33.45 21.67 6.70
C SER A 91 32.84 21.54 8.10
N ARG A 92 33.14 22.46 9.03
CA ARG A 92 32.47 22.48 10.35
C ARG A 92 31.00 22.86 10.27
N HIS A 93 30.63 23.65 9.26
CA HIS A 93 29.26 24.13 9.07
C HIS A 93 28.25 22.98 8.86
N TYR A 94 28.64 21.96 8.09
CA TYR A 94 27.78 20.80 7.78
C TYR A 94 27.99 19.59 8.68
N GLN A 95 28.67 19.75 9.83
CA GLN A 95 29.02 18.64 10.71
C GLN A 95 27.80 17.86 11.21
N THR A 96 26.72 18.56 11.60
CA THR A 96 25.48 17.94 12.06
C THR A 96 24.78 17.19 10.93
N LEU A 97 24.69 17.80 9.74
CA LEU A 97 24.04 17.17 8.57
C LEU A 97 24.75 15.88 8.15
N ARG A 98 26.09 15.84 8.24
CA ARG A 98 26.87 14.62 7.93
C ARG A 98 26.55 13.44 8.85
N LEU A 99 26.09 13.68 10.08
CA LEU A 99 25.69 12.59 10.98
C LEU A 99 24.50 11.80 10.44
N PHE A 100 23.66 12.43 9.60
CA PHE A 100 22.50 11.78 8.99
C PHE A 100 22.82 10.91 7.77
N ILE A 101 24.05 10.96 7.24
CA ILE A 101 24.45 10.11 6.10
C ILE A 101 24.36 8.64 6.52
N PHE A 102 24.87 8.30 7.71
CA PHE A 102 24.88 6.92 8.22
C PHE A 102 23.47 6.32 8.40
N PRO A 103 22.52 6.95 9.13
CA PRO A 103 21.18 6.40 9.26
C PRO A 103 20.44 6.38 7.91
N PHE A 104 20.65 7.36 7.03
CA PHE A 104 20.06 7.36 5.70
C PHE A 104 20.52 6.17 4.85
N THR A 105 21.83 5.89 4.81
CA THR A 105 22.36 4.74 4.07
C THR A 105 21.93 3.42 4.70
N LEU A 106 21.86 3.33 6.02
CA LEU A 106 21.40 2.14 6.73
C LEU A 106 19.94 1.81 6.41
N ILE A 107 19.05 2.81 6.38
CA ILE A 107 17.64 2.62 5.99
C ILE A 107 17.52 2.20 4.53
N MET A 108 18.29 2.83 3.62
CA MET A 108 18.32 2.45 2.20
C MET A 108 18.75 0.99 2.00
N VAL A 109 19.84 0.57 2.65
CA VAL A 109 20.33 -0.82 2.59
C VAL A 109 19.30 -1.78 3.16
N PHE A 110 18.68 -1.43 4.29
CA PHE A 110 17.63 -2.23 4.89
C PHE A 110 16.40 -2.38 3.98
N MET A 111 15.99 -1.30 3.30
CA MET A 111 14.91 -1.35 2.32
C MET A 111 15.27 -2.27 1.15
N ILE A 112 16.49 -2.17 0.61
CA ILE A 112 16.94 -3.05 -0.49
C ILE A 112 16.93 -4.52 -0.04
N ALA A 113 17.42 -4.80 1.16
CA ALA A 113 17.38 -6.14 1.74
C ALA A 113 15.93 -6.64 1.92
N MET A 114 15.01 -5.76 2.35
CA MET A 114 13.58 -6.08 2.46
C MET A 114 12.95 -6.39 1.12
N VAL A 115 13.24 -5.60 0.08
CA VAL A 115 12.77 -5.88 -1.29
C VAL A 115 13.27 -7.24 -1.74
N GLY A 116 14.56 -7.55 -1.50
CA GLY A 116 15.16 -8.84 -1.85
C GLY A 116 14.52 -10.02 -1.11
N ALA A 117 14.13 -9.85 0.15
CA ALA A 117 13.59 -10.93 0.98
C ALA A 117 12.06 -11.09 0.87
N GLN A 118 11.30 -10.00 0.72
CA GLN A 118 9.84 -9.97 0.87
C GLN A 118 9.12 -9.19 -0.24
N GLY A 119 9.83 -8.89 -1.34
CA GLY A 119 9.28 -8.09 -2.42
C GLY A 119 8.98 -6.63 -2.04
N PHE A 120 8.49 -5.88 -3.02
CA PHE A 120 8.38 -4.42 -2.90
C PHE A 120 7.27 -3.96 -1.95
N THR A 121 6.15 -4.69 -1.88
CA THR A 121 4.95 -4.29 -1.14
C THR A 121 5.22 -4.06 0.34
N MET A 122 5.93 -4.96 1.01
CA MET A 122 6.29 -4.81 2.42
C MET A 122 7.36 -3.72 2.63
N ALA A 123 8.29 -3.60 1.68
CA ALA A 123 9.37 -2.61 1.74
C ALA A 123 8.89 -1.15 1.57
N THR A 124 7.73 -0.93 0.95
CA THR A 124 7.18 0.43 0.72
C THR A 124 7.06 1.28 1.99
N ARG A 125 6.85 0.66 3.15
CA ARG A 125 6.77 1.36 4.44
C ARG A 125 8.05 2.14 4.76
N TYR A 126 9.20 1.69 4.27
CA TYR A 126 10.49 2.34 4.49
C TYR A 126 10.74 3.54 3.57
N LEU A 127 9.99 3.68 2.48
CA LEU A 127 10.05 4.86 1.60
C LEU A 127 9.79 6.15 2.38
N ASN A 128 8.84 6.15 3.30
CA ASN A 128 8.52 7.34 4.11
C ASN A 128 9.71 7.79 4.96
N TYR A 129 10.42 6.86 5.61
CA TYR A 129 11.61 7.20 6.41
C TYR A 129 12.75 7.71 5.53
N ILE A 130 12.96 7.10 4.36
CA ILE A 130 13.95 7.56 3.37
C ILE A 130 13.62 8.97 2.88
N MET A 131 12.34 9.27 2.61
CA MET A 131 11.92 10.60 2.19
C MET A 131 12.17 11.66 3.27
N ILE A 132 11.80 11.39 4.53
CA ILE A 132 11.98 12.35 5.63
C ILE A 132 13.45 12.74 5.78
N MET A 133 14.36 11.76 5.78
CA MET A 133 15.81 12.03 5.84
C MET A 133 16.34 12.61 4.53
N GLY A 134 15.83 12.14 3.39
CA GLY A 134 16.24 12.55 2.06
C GLY A 134 16.02 14.03 1.78
N VAL A 135 14.93 14.62 2.30
CA VAL A 135 14.63 16.05 2.17
C VAL A 135 15.77 16.93 2.70
N LEU A 136 16.49 16.52 3.74
CA LEU A 136 17.64 17.26 4.28
C LEU A 136 18.78 17.36 3.24
N PHE A 137 19.05 16.26 2.53
CA PHE A 137 20.07 16.22 1.49
C PHE A 137 19.63 16.94 0.21
N CYS A 138 18.35 16.87 -0.14
CA CYS A 138 17.77 17.68 -1.22
C CYS A 138 17.95 19.18 -0.93
N ALA A 139 17.62 19.63 0.29
CA ALA A 139 17.78 21.02 0.70
C ALA A 139 19.25 21.47 0.60
N TYR A 140 20.18 20.66 1.09
CA TYR A 140 21.62 20.92 0.96
C TYR A 140 22.04 21.05 -0.51
N LEU A 141 21.61 20.13 -1.38
CA LEU A 141 21.94 20.15 -2.80
C LEU A 141 21.44 21.44 -3.46
N ILE A 142 20.18 21.81 -3.18
CA ILE A 142 19.56 23.04 -3.68
C ILE A 142 20.38 24.27 -3.26
N VAL A 143 20.65 24.42 -1.96
CA VAL A 143 21.39 25.57 -1.41
C VAL A 143 22.80 25.67 -2.03
N ASN A 144 23.49 24.55 -2.17
CA ASN A 144 24.82 24.54 -2.76
C ASN A 144 24.83 24.90 -4.26
N LEU A 145 23.80 24.48 -5.01
CA LEU A 145 23.64 24.87 -6.42
C LEU A 145 23.35 26.37 -6.55
N PHE A 146 22.45 26.91 -5.72
CA PHE A 146 22.17 28.35 -5.67
C PHE A 146 23.43 29.16 -5.32
N ASN A 147 24.17 28.74 -4.29
CA ASN A 147 25.41 29.40 -3.88
C ASN A 147 26.50 29.34 -4.95
N HIS A 148 26.54 28.26 -5.75
CA HIS A 148 27.48 28.15 -6.85
C HIS A 148 27.13 29.12 -7.98
N MET A 149 25.85 29.19 -8.35
CA MET A 149 25.33 30.12 -9.35
C MET A 149 25.58 31.59 -8.97
N THR A 150 25.31 31.98 -7.72
CA THR A 150 25.50 33.38 -7.28
C THR A 150 26.98 33.79 -7.26
N LYS A 151 27.89 32.88 -6.91
CA LYS A 151 29.34 33.17 -6.85
C LYS A 151 30.04 33.09 -8.20
N LYS A 152 29.59 32.20 -9.09
CA LYS A 152 30.20 31.97 -10.42
C LYS A 152 29.09 31.71 -11.45
N PRO A 153 28.34 32.75 -11.86
CA PRO A 153 27.26 32.58 -12.80
C PRO A 153 27.82 32.18 -14.17
N ASN A 154 27.54 30.95 -14.56
CA ASN A 154 27.68 30.48 -15.93
C ASN A 154 26.36 29.85 -16.41
N LEU A 155 26.18 29.70 -17.72
CA LEU A 155 24.93 29.19 -18.30
C LEU A 155 24.52 27.83 -17.70
N SER A 156 25.51 26.97 -17.41
CA SER A 156 25.29 25.65 -16.79
C SER A 156 24.75 25.74 -15.36
N SER A 157 25.28 26.65 -14.53
CA SER A 157 24.86 26.86 -13.14
C SER A 157 23.46 27.47 -13.05
N ILE A 158 23.13 28.38 -13.97
CA ILE A 158 21.79 28.98 -14.07
C ILE A 158 20.79 27.91 -14.53
N ALA A 159 21.14 27.13 -15.56
CA ALA A 159 20.32 26.01 -16.02
C ALA A 159 20.09 24.98 -14.92
N ALA A 160 21.12 24.61 -14.15
CA ALA A 160 21.00 23.67 -13.03
C ALA A 160 20.03 24.17 -11.94
N VAL A 161 20.09 25.46 -11.60
CA VAL A 161 19.16 26.05 -10.62
C VAL A 161 17.73 26.07 -11.15
N ILE A 162 17.50 26.49 -12.41
CA ILE A 162 16.17 26.47 -13.03
C ILE A 162 15.60 25.04 -13.05
N VAL A 163 16.41 24.05 -13.44
CA VAL A 163 16.02 22.64 -13.44
C VAL A 163 15.64 22.18 -12.05
N VAL A 164 16.43 22.51 -11.03
CA VAL A 164 16.15 22.09 -9.65
C VAL A 164 14.91 22.76 -9.07
N ILE A 165 14.68 24.06 -9.34
CA ILE A 165 13.43 24.74 -8.98
C ILE A 165 12.25 24.08 -9.71
N GLY A 166 12.38 23.83 -11.01
CA GLY A 166 11.36 23.17 -11.83
C GLY A 166 11.00 21.78 -11.29
N ILE A 167 12.00 20.97 -10.94
CA ILE A 167 11.80 19.66 -10.31
C ILE A 167 11.14 19.81 -8.93
N THR A 168 11.53 20.79 -8.13
CA THR A 168 10.93 21.03 -6.80
C THR A 168 9.46 21.42 -6.93
N CYS A 169 9.14 22.37 -7.81
CA CYS A 169 7.76 22.76 -8.10
C CYS A 169 6.94 21.58 -8.64
N MET A 170 7.52 20.77 -9.53
CA MET A 170 6.89 19.56 -10.04
C MET A 170 6.62 18.54 -8.93
N VAL A 171 7.57 18.32 -8.02
CA VAL A 171 7.39 17.43 -6.86
C VAL A 171 6.27 17.95 -5.95
N MET A 172 6.18 19.25 -5.72
CA MET A 172 5.11 19.85 -4.91
C MET A 172 3.73 19.71 -5.57
N THR A 173 3.63 19.96 -6.88
CA THR A 173 2.35 19.82 -7.60
C THR A 173 1.90 18.37 -7.69
N LEU A 174 2.81 17.43 -7.98
CA LEU A 174 2.53 15.99 -7.95
C LEU A 174 2.09 15.53 -6.57
N GLY A 175 2.74 16.03 -5.51
CA GLY A 175 2.35 15.72 -4.13
C GLY A 175 0.94 16.18 -3.80
N LEU A 176 0.55 17.40 -4.19
CA LEU A 176 -0.81 17.89 -3.98
C LEU A 176 -1.86 17.04 -4.69
N VAL A 177 -1.54 16.56 -5.88
CA VAL A 177 -2.42 15.66 -6.63
C VAL A 177 -2.50 14.30 -5.95
N ASP A 178 -1.40 13.74 -5.42
CA ASP A 178 -1.36 12.40 -4.81
C ASP A 178 -2.03 12.30 -3.42
N VAL A 179 -2.07 13.41 -2.67
CA VAL A 179 -2.57 13.46 -1.28
C VAL A 179 -4.03 13.03 -1.16
N TYR A 180 -4.89 13.45 -2.08
CA TYR A 180 -6.31 13.12 -2.03
C TYR A 180 -6.66 12.02 -3.03
N PRO A 181 -7.50 11.04 -2.62
CA PRO A 181 -7.99 10.04 -3.54
C PRO A 181 -8.82 10.72 -4.63
N SER A 182 -8.53 10.39 -5.88
CA SER A 182 -9.20 10.95 -7.04
C SER A 182 -9.13 9.96 -8.21
N LEU A 183 -9.99 10.18 -9.21
CA LEU A 183 -9.98 9.40 -10.45
C LEU A 183 -8.62 9.51 -11.18
N TYR A 184 -7.93 10.64 -11.06
CA TYR A 184 -6.62 10.84 -11.67
C TYR A 184 -5.57 9.86 -11.11
N ASN A 185 -5.61 9.57 -9.81
CA ASN A 185 -4.71 8.63 -9.16
C ASN A 185 -5.29 7.21 -9.05
N ALA A 186 -6.51 7.00 -9.55
CA ALA A 186 -7.29 5.77 -9.40
C ALA A 186 -7.33 5.22 -7.96
N LYS A 187 -7.45 6.11 -6.98
CA LYS A 187 -7.55 5.79 -5.55
C LYS A 187 -9.00 5.93 -5.09
N GLY A 188 -9.52 4.92 -4.38
CA GLY A 188 -10.81 5.00 -3.70
C GLY A 188 -10.77 5.90 -2.46
N SER A 189 -11.93 6.39 -2.03
CA SER A 189 -12.07 7.19 -0.81
C SER A 189 -11.52 6.45 0.41
N TYR A 190 -10.89 7.19 1.32
CA TYR A 190 -10.43 6.67 2.61
C TYR A 190 -11.49 6.76 3.72
N HIS A 191 -12.64 7.35 3.42
CA HIS A 191 -13.67 7.63 4.41
C HIS A 191 -14.61 6.44 4.59
N THR A 192 -14.93 6.16 5.85
CA THR A 192 -16.02 5.27 6.24
C THR A 192 -17.29 6.10 6.38
N THR A 193 -18.35 5.72 5.66
CA THR A 193 -19.64 6.42 5.67
C THR A 193 -20.52 5.92 6.81
N GLN A 194 -21.52 6.71 7.21
CA GLN A 194 -22.51 6.24 8.20
C GLN A 194 -23.28 5.01 7.68
N MET A 195 -23.59 4.95 6.38
CA MET A 195 -24.27 3.80 5.79
C MET A 195 -23.43 2.52 5.86
N SER A 196 -22.10 2.61 5.70
CA SER A 196 -21.22 1.45 5.89
C SER A 196 -21.22 0.94 7.34
N VAL A 197 -21.25 1.86 8.32
CA VAL A 197 -21.33 1.52 9.75
C VAL A 197 -22.67 0.88 10.07
N SER A 198 -23.79 1.49 9.66
CA SER A 198 -25.14 0.93 9.88
C SER A 198 -25.37 -0.39 9.15
N GLY A 199 -24.73 -0.59 7.99
CA GLY A 199 -24.71 -1.89 7.34
C GLY A 199 -24.03 -2.93 8.22
N MET A 200 -22.83 -2.66 8.71
CA MET A 200 -22.10 -3.62 9.54
C MET A 200 -22.74 -3.87 10.91
N GLU A 201 -23.39 -2.86 11.48
CA GLU A 201 -24.20 -2.98 12.69
C GLU A 201 -25.33 -4.01 12.47
N TRP A 202 -26.13 -3.83 11.41
CA TRP A 202 -27.17 -4.81 11.06
C TRP A 202 -26.59 -6.21 10.84
N PHE A 203 -25.44 -6.32 10.18
CA PHE A 203 -24.78 -7.60 9.95
C PHE A 203 -24.44 -8.31 11.26
N PHE A 204 -23.84 -7.61 12.22
CA PHE A 204 -23.45 -8.22 13.49
C PHE A 204 -24.65 -8.64 14.34
N GLU A 205 -25.75 -7.88 14.28
CA GLU A 205 -26.98 -8.19 15.00
C GLU A 205 -27.74 -9.39 14.42
N ASN A 206 -27.61 -9.64 13.11
CA ASN A 206 -28.47 -10.60 12.39
C ASN A 206 -27.73 -11.83 11.85
N ARG A 207 -26.39 -11.85 11.86
CA ARG A 207 -25.64 -13.01 11.36
C ARG A 207 -25.68 -14.19 12.32
N ILE A 208 -25.56 -15.38 11.74
CA ILE A 208 -25.26 -16.61 12.48
C ILE A 208 -23.74 -16.75 12.50
N ILE A 209 -23.14 -16.87 13.68
CA ILE A 209 -21.68 -16.80 13.85
C ILE A 209 -20.97 -17.94 13.10
N GLU A 210 -21.60 -19.10 13.03
CA GLU A 210 -21.11 -20.31 12.38
C GLU A 210 -21.18 -20.25 10.85
N THR A 211 -21.99 -19.33 10.29
CA THR A 211 -22.10 -19.14 8.85
C THR A 211 -20.83 -18.47 8.32
N PRO A 212 -20.15 -19.08 7.32
CA PRO A 212 -18.98 -18.49 6.68
C PRO A 212 -19.31 -17.15 6.06
N LEU A 213 -18.31 -16.28 5.98
CA LEU A 213 -18.43 -14.97 5.37
C LEU A 213 -17.45 -14.83 4.21
N VAL A 214 -17.96 -14.40 3.07
CA VAL A 214 -17.18 -13.97 1.91
C VAL A 214 -17.48 -12.51 1.56
N GLY A 215 -16.55 -11.88 0.84
CA GLY A 215 -16.70 -10.50 0.38
C GLY A 215 -15.50 -10.06 -0.45
N ILE A 216 -15.59 -8.91 -1.13
CA ILE A 216 -14.52 -8.45 -2.01
C ILE A 216 -13.52 -7.56 -1.25
N THR A 217 -13.86 -6.29 -1.00
CA THR A 217 -12.97 -5.36 -0.25
C THR A 217 -13.41 -5.09 1.19
N VAL A 218 -14.55 -5.65 1.60
CA VAL A 218 -15.13 -5.42 2.92
C VAL A 218 -14.21 -5.87 4.05
N ALA A 219 -14.24 -5.14 5.17
CA ALA A 219 -13.29 -5.26 6.27
C ALA A 219 -14.02 -5.44 7.63
N PRO A 220 -14.79 -6.54 7.83
CA PRO A 220 -15.73 -6.66 8.94
C PRO A 220 -15.04 -6.60 10.32
N GLY A 221 -13.83 -7.15 10.47
CA GLY A 221 -13.08 -7.05 11.72
C GLY A 221 -12.79 -5.61 12.16
N ARG A 222 -12.59 -4.68 11.20
CA ARG A 222 -12.39 -3.26 11.50
C ARG A 222 -13.66 -2.58 12.01
N TYR A 223 -14.83 -3.01 11.54
CA TYR A 223 -16.11 -2.54 12.07
C TYR A 223 -16.41 -3.18 13.42
N ALA A 224 -16.01 -4.43 13.64
CA ALA A 224 -16.13 -5.09 14.93
C ALA A 224 -15.32 -4.37 16.02
N ASP A 225 -14.14 -3.82 15.69
CA ASP A 225 -13.36 -2.98 16.61
C ASP A 225 -14.10 -1.70 17.06
N LEU A 226 -15.03 -1.19 16.23
CA LEU A 226 -15.81 0.00 16.52
C LEU A 226 -17.13 -0.33 17.23
N LEU A 227 -17.82 -1.38 16.77
CA LEU A 227 -19.21 -1.65 17.11
C LEU A 227 -19.39 -2.67 18.23
N LEU A 228 -18.40 -3.54 18.47
CA LEU A 228 -18.53 -4.68 19.37
C LEU A 228 -17.63 -4.58 20.59
N SER A 229 -18.06 -5.19 21.69
CA SER A 229 -17.21 -5.39 22.85
C SER A 229 -16.06 -6.37 22.53
N PRO A 230 -14.96 -6.36 23.31
CA PRO A 230 -13.85 -7.29 23.10
C PRO A 230 -14.26 -8.78 23.15
N THR A 231 -15.30 -9.12 23.93
CA THR A 231 -15.86 -10.46 24.03
C THR A 231 -16.63 -10.85 22.77
N GLU A 232 -17.58 -10.01 22.34
CA GLU A 232 -18.36 -10.25 21.11
C GLU A 232 -17.44 -10.31 19.89
N ARG A 233 -16.46 -9.40 19.78
CA ARG A 233 -15.47 -9.44 18.69
C ARG A 233 -14.72 -10.77 18.63
N LYS A 234 -14.36 -11.33 19.78
CA LYS A 234 -13.66 -12.62 19.85
C LYS A 234 -14.57 -13.78 19.44
N GLU A 235 -15.85 -13.73 19.81
CA GLU A 235 -16.86 -14.72 19.44
C GLU A 235 -17.16 -14.70 17.94
N GLN A 236 -17.31 -13.50 17.37
CA GLN A 236 -17.59 -13.31 15.95
C GLN A 236 -16.46 -13.84 15.05
N ASN A 237 -15.21 -13.77 15.51
CA ASN A 237 -14.01 -14.30 14.85
C ASN A 237 -13.88 -13.88 13.37
N LEU A 238 -14.13 -12.60 13.10
CA LEU A 238 -14.16 -12.03 11.76
C LEU A 238 -12.78 -11.52 11.33
N PRO A 239 -12.41 -11.67 10.04
CA PRO A 239 -11.15 -11.18 9.53
C PRO A 239 -11.20 -9.65 9.35
N ASN A 240 -10.05 -9.00 9.50
CA ASN A 240 -9.94 -7.56 9.20
C ASN A 240 -10.07 -7.26 7.71
N TYR A 241 -9.71 -8.20 6.84
CA TYR A 241 -9.80 -8.07 5.37
C TYR A 241 -10.14 -9.43 4.77
N MET A 242 -10.90 -9.45 3.67
CA MET A 242 -11.26 -10.70 2.96
C MET A 242 -10.10 -11.36 2.24
N PHE A 243 -9.01 -10.62 2.03
CA PHE A 243 -7.77 -11.16 1.50
C PHE A 243 -6.64 -10.75 2.42
N THR A 244 -5.98 -11.71 3.05
CA THR A 244 -4.81 -11.45 3.90
C THR A 244 -3.71 -12.48 3.62
N GLU A 245 -2.51 -11.99 3.32
CA GLU A 245 -1.30 -12.80 3.33
C GLU A 245 -0.73 -12.83 4.76
N HIS A 246 -0.65 -14.02 5.35
CA HIS A 246 -0.09 -14.23 6.68
C HIS A 246 1.40 -14.58 6.63
N THR A 247 2.06 -14.46 7.78
CA THR A 247 3.42 -14.94 8.02
C THR A 247 3.58 -16.40 7.57
N GLY A 248 4.66 -16.70 6.83
CA GLY A 248 4.91 -18.03 6.27
C GLY A 248 4.22 -18.33 4.93
N GLY A 249 3.69 -17.30 4.23
CA GLY A 249 3.11 -17.44 2.89
C GLY A 249 1.70 -18.04 2.85
N ARG A 250 1.05 -18.20 4.01
CA ARG A 250 -0.34 -18.67 4.09
C ARG A 250 -1.29 -17.56 3.65
N ILE A 251 -2.05 -17.79 2.59
CA ILE A 251 -3.06 -16.87 2.08
C ILE A 251 -4.42 -17.26 2.67
N ASP A 252 -5.07 -16.36 3.40
CA ASP A 252 -6.50 -16.45 3.73
C ASP A 252 -7.25 -15.59 2.71
N ASP A 253 -7.82 -16.25 1.70
CA ASP A 253 -8.61 -15.62 0.64
C ASP A 253 -10.08 -16.05 0.79
N ARG A 254 -10.90 -15.11 1.25
CA ARG A 254 -12.34 -15.26 1.44
C ARG A 254 -13.13 -14.46 0.41
N ARG A 255 -12.51 -14.14 -0.72
CA ARG A 255 -13.20 -13.51 -1.84
C ARG A 255 -14.00 -14.56 -2.59
N PRO A 256 -15.15 -14.17 -3.18
CA PRO A 256 -15.88 -15.08 -4.05
C PRO A 256 -15.06 -15.37 -5.32
N PRO A 257 -15.44 -16.40 -6.11
CA PRO A 257 -14.85 -16.64 -7.41
C PRO A 257 -14.90 -15.38 -8.30
N VAL A 258 -13.92 -15.24 -9.19
CA VAL A 258 -13.90 -14.24 -10.26
C VAL A 258 -15.18 -14.36 -11.09
N HIS A 259 -15.78 -13.21 -11.44
CA HIS A 259 -17.10 -13.10 -12.07
C HIS A 259 -18.22 -13.84 -11.33
N PHE A 260 -18.06 -14.03 -10.01
CA PHE A 260 -18.92 -14.87 -9.18
C PHE A 260 -19.09 -16.30 -9.70
N GLY A 261 -18.16 -16.76 -10.54
CA GLY A 261 -18.19 -18.09 -11.14
C GLY A 261 -19.09 -18.21 -12.38
N TYR A 262 -19.71 -17.12 -12.83
CA TYR A 262 -20.70 -17.12 -13.90
C TYR A 262 -20.18 -17.50 -15.29
N GLY A 263 -18.85 -17.55 -15.47
CA GLY A 263 -18.24 -18.10 -16.68
C GLY A 263 -18.33 -19.63 -16.77
N ASN A 264 -18.47 -20.33 -15.64
CA ASN A 264 -18.46 -21.81 -15.58
C ASN A 264 -19.71 -22.41 -14.93
N SER A 265 -20.51 -21.60 -14.21
CA SER A 265 -21.76 -22.02 -13.57
C SER A 265 -22.89 -21.02 -13.82
N LEU A 266 -24.13 -21.49 -13.67
CA LEU A 266 -25.32 -20.65 -13.70
C LEU A 266 -25.52 -19.84 -12.41
N SER A 267 -24.96 -20.29 -11.29
CA SER A 267 -25.19 -19.73 -9.95
C SER A 267 -23.90 -19.65 -9.13
N LEU A 268 -23.73 -18.57 -8.37
CA LEU A 268 -22.66 -18.44 -7.38
C LEU A 268 -22.77 -19.53 -6.29
N GLY A 269 -23.98 -20.00 -6.00
CA GLY A 269 -24.24 -21.05 -5.02
C GLY A 269 -23.52 -22.37 -5.27
N ASP A 270 -23.29 -22.71 -6.55
CA ASP A 270 -22.64 -23.97 -6.95
C ASP A 270 -21.17 -24.08 -6.49
N TYR A 271 -20.58 -22.98 -6.01
CA TYR A 271 -19.20 -22.93 -5.49
C TYR A 271 -19.10 -23.15 -3.97
N TYR A 272 -20.23 -23.33 -3.27
CA TYR A 272 -20.26 -23.45 -1.82
C TYR A 272 -21.01 -24.71 -1.40
N ASP A 273 -20.46 -25.46 -0.45
CA ASP A 273 -21.08 -26.70 0.06
C ASP A 273 -22.10 -26.46 1.19
N ARG A 274 -22.21 -25.21 1.66
CA ARG A 274 -23.08 -24.79 2.77
C ARG A 274 -23.50 -23.34 2.61
N GLU A 275 -24.55 -22.97 3.33
CA GLU A 275 -24.98 -21.58 3.39
C GLU A 275 -23.81 -20.67 3.77
N THR A 276 -23.65 -19.56 3.04
CA THR A 276 -22.55 -18.62 3.21
C THR A 276 -23.08 -17.18 3.13
N ASP A 277 -22.68 -16.35 4.11
CA ASP A 277 -22.93 -14.91 4.09
C ASP A 277 -22.02 -14.25 3.05
N PHE A 278 -22.57 -13.38 2.24
CA PHE A 278 -21.82 -12.60 1.28
C PHE A 278 -22.15 -11.12 1.40
N ILE A 279 -21.11 -10.29 1.49
CA ILE A 279 -21.28 -8.84 1.56
C ILE A 279 -20.63 -8.20 0.32
N THR A 280 -21.43 -7.44 -0.42
CA THR A 280 -20.95 -6.52 -1.44
C THR A 280 -21.17 -5.09 -1.00
N ASN A 281 -20.30 -4.20 -1.46
CA ASN A 281 -20.48 -2.78 -1.25
C ASN A 281 -20.40 -1.99 -2.56
N ARG A 282 -20.89 -0.76 -2.53
CA ARG A 282 -20.90 0.14 -3.68
C ARG A 282 -19.49 0.46 -4.19
N GLN A 283 -18.49 0.50 -3.30
CA GLN A 283 -17.11 0.76 -3.67
C GLN A 283 -16.53 -0.37 -4.53
N ASP A 284 -16.91 -1.63 -4.28
CA ASP A 284 -16.53 -2.76 -5.14
C ASP A 284 -17.06 -2.57 -6.56
N ILE A 285 -18.32 -2.17 -6.71
CA ILE A 285 -18.96 -1.92 -8.00
C ILE A 285 -18.26 -0.74 -8.72
N GLU A 286 -18.14 0.39 -8.05
CA GLU A 286 -17.54 1.62 -8.62
C GLU A 286 -16.05 1.45 -8.95
N TYR A 287 -15.35 0.57 -8.23
CA TYR A 287 -13.95 0.26 -8.54
C TYR A 287 -13.84 -0.35 -9.95
N TYR A 288 -14.65 -1.35 -10.26
CA TYR A 288 -14.61 -2.05 -11.55
C TYR A 288 -15.45 -1.41 -12.66
N SER A 289 -16.34 -0.46 -12.35
CA SER A 289 -17.14 0.22 -13.37
C SER A 289 -16.68 1.64 -13.69
N VAL A 290 -16.00 2.31 -12.76
CA VAL A 290 -15.59 3.71 -12.91
C VAL A 290 -14.10 3.91 -12.72
N THR A 291 -13.52 3.37 -11.64
CA THR A 291 -12.14 3.70 -11.26
C THR A 291 -11.10 2.93 -12.08
N ARG A 292 -11.37 1.65 -12.33
CA ARG A 292 -10.52 0.69 -13.04
C ARG A 292 -11.36 -0.24 -13.92
N PRO A 293 -12.12 0.29 -14.90
CA PRO A 293 -12.98 -0.52 -15.77
C PRO A 293 -12.21 -1.61 -16.53
N GLU A 294 -10.94 -1.36 -16.84
CA GLU A 294 -10.08 -2.33 -17.50
C GLU A 294 -9.85 -3.61 -16.67
N LEU A 295 -9.94 -3.52 -15.34
CA LEU A 295 -9.83 -4.68 -14.45
C LEU A 295 -11.11 -5.49 -14.37
N GLY A 296 -12.23 -4.96 -14.88
CA GLY A 296 -13.51 -5.64 -14.86
C GLY A 296 -13.45 -7.00 -15.57
N GLU A 297 -12.77 -7.08 -16.73
CA GLU A 297 -12.59 -8.31 -17.52
C GLU A 297 -11.81 -9.43 -16.80
N LEU A 298 -11.00 -9.09 -15.80
CA LEU A 298 -10.19 -10.07 -15.06
C LEU A 298 -10.83 -10.48 -13.73
N TYR A 299 -11.76 -9.69 -13.20
CA TYR A 299 -12.25 -9.84 -11.83
C TYR A 299 -13.77 -9.80 -11.76
N TRP A 300 -14.38 -8.62 -11.68
CA TRP A 300 -15.83 -8.48 -11.56
C TRP A 300 -16.29 -7.30 -12.40
N GLN A 301 -17.41 -7.45 -13.10
CA GLN A 301 -18.06 -6.43 -13.90
C GLN A 301 -19.39 -6.02 -13.29
N ASN A 302 -19.92 -4.88 -13.71
CA ASN A 302 -21.21 -4.38 -13.22
C ASN A 302 -22.34 -5.41 -13.47
N GLU A 303 -22.28 -6.12 -14.60
CA GLU A 303 -23.19 -7.18 -15.01
C GLU A 303 -23.18 -8.34 -14.02
N ASP A 304 -22.02 -8.69 -13.45
CA ASP A 304 -21.90 -9.74 -12.42
C ASP A 304 -22.68 -9.36 -11.17
N PHE A 305 -22.53 -8.10 -10.71
CA PHE A 305 -23.25 -7.60 -9.54
C PHE A 305 -24.76 -7.51 -9.77
N GLN A 306 -25.19 -7.16 -10.99
CA GLN A 306 -26.61 -7.16 -11.36
C GLN A 306 -27.18 -8.57 -11.36
N ARG A 307 -26.42 -9.55 -11.86
CA ARG A 307 -26.85 -10.95 -11.95
C ARG A 307 -27.09 -11.58 -10.58
N LEU A 308 -26.38 -11.17 -9.52
CA LEU A 308 -26.64 -11.63 -8.15
C LEU A 308 -28.11 -11.48 -7.72
N SER A 309 -28.82 -10.44 -8.19
CA SER A 309 -30.23 -10.22 -7.83
C SER A 309 -31.19 -11.21 -8.50
N ASN A 310 -30.75 -11.88 -9.57
CA ASN A 310 -31.53 -12.84 -10.34
C ASN A 310 -30.99 -14.28 -10.18
N ASP A 311 -29.98 -14.48 -9.35
CA ASP A 311 -29.35 -15.76 -9.12
C ASP A 311 -30.25 -16.64 -8.23
N PRO A 312 -30.68 -17.83 -8.67
CA PRO A 312 -31.67 -18.64 -7.96
C PRO A 312 -31.19 -19.16 -6.59
N LYS A 313 -29.89 -19.16 -6.32
CA LYS A 313 -29.31 -19.61 -5.05
C LYS A 313 -28.72 -18.47 -4.22
N VAL A 314 -29.00 -17.22 -4.57
CA VAL A 314 -28.50 -16.05 -3.83
C VAL A 314 -29.69 -15.18 -3.43
N ASP A 315 -29.91 -15.06 -2.13
CA ASP A 315 -31.01 -14.25 -1.59
C ASP A 315 -30.46 -12.94 -1.01
N LYS A 316 -31.02 -11.81 -1.45
CA LYS A 316 -30.73 -10.50 -0.86
C LYS A 316 -31.47 -10.37 0.46
N VAL A 317 -30.74 -10.26 1.57
CA VAL A 317 -31.34 -10.19 2.92
C VAL A 317 -31.34 -8.78 3.50
N TYR A 318 -30.42 -7.92 3.04
CA TYR A 318 -30.35 -6.53 3.47
C TYR A 318 -29.74 -5.63 2.40
N TRP A 319 -30.19 -4.38 2.36
CA TRP A 319 -29.62 -3.35 1.48
C TRP A 319 -29.86 -1.95 2.05
N ASN A 320 -28.81 -1.12 2.07
CA ASN A 320 -28.91 0.29 2.48
C ASN A 320 -28.24 1.25 1.49
N SER A 321 -28.35 0.97 0.19
CA SER A 321 -27.74 1.72 -0.92
C SER A 321 -26.21 1.62 -1.03
N GLU A 322 -25.47 1.48 0.07
CA GLU A 322 -24.02 1.30 0.02
C GLU A 322 -23.57 -0.14 0.28
N TYR A 323 -24.25 -0.85 1.16
CA TYR A 323 -23.96 -2.25 1.48
C TYR A 323 -25.14 -3.12 1.07
N THR A 324 -24.84 -4.28 0.53
CA THR A 324 -25.81 -5.33 0.25
C THR A 324 -25.32 -6.61 0.90
N MET A 325 -26.22 -7.28 1.61
CA MET A 325 -25.93 -8.58 2.20
C MET A 325 -26.77 -9.63 1.53
N TRP A 326 -26.12 -10.76 1.32
CA TRP A 326 -26.64 -11.88 0.57
C TRP A 326 -26.46 -13.15 1.38
N LYS A 327 -27.40 -14.07 1.20
CA LYS A 327 -27.29 -15.46 1.63
C LYS A 327 -27.08 -16.32 0.39
N ILE A 328 -25.96 -17.01 0.33
CA ILE A 328 -25.66 -17.96 -0.74
C ILE A 328 -26.08 -19.34 -0.26
N ARG A 329 -26.92 -20.03 -1.03
CA ARG A 329 -27.34 -21.41 -0.79
C ARG A 329 -26.56 -22.36 -1.72
N PRO A 330 -26.19 -23.56 -1.24
CA PRO A 330 -25.48 -24.56 -2.04
C PRO A 330 -26.30 -25.11 -3.21
#